data_AF-A0A6A5S9F9-F1
#
_entry.id   AF-A0A6A5S9F9-F1
#
_cell.length_a   1.000
_cell.length_b   1.000
_cell.length_c   1.000
_cell.angle_alpha   90.00
_cell.angle_beta   90.00
_cell.angle_gamma   90.00
#
_symmetry.space_group_name_H-M   'P 1'
#
loop_
_entity.id
_entity.type
_entity.pdbx_description
1 polymer ?
#
loop_
_entity_poly.entity_id
_entity_poly.type
_entity_poly.pdbx_seq_one_letter_code
_entity_poly.pdbx_strand_id
1 'polypeptide(L)'
;MENQQQPWNPSLIYRANRPEQQRKSILEEYGETNILTFLRFHMPDPHPGHNFGPMIQAAANTCEKIAMFENNEALLSQVVFGIVHPTLCHPGLRDIASDRELVTLLLIRHFKKYGGLLLPPLAEVRSLQDKHEQGVRADLAAGKQPVAMVYPNWYVFEITWAV
;
A
#
# COMPACT_ATOMS: atom_id res chain seq x y z
N MET A 1 -3.63 1.94 38.32
CA MET A 1 -2.47 1.35 37.63
C MET A 1 -1.52 2.50 37.37
N GLU A 2 -0.42 2.57 38.11
CA GLU A 2 0.58 3.64 37.95
C GLU A 2 1.19 3.57 36.55
N ASN A 3 1.20 4.72 35.88
CA ASN A 3 1.88 4.92 34.61
C ASN A 3 3.38 4.85 34.90
N GLN A 4 3.98 3.66 34.85
CA GLN A 4 5.42 3.48 34.94
C GLN A 4 6.05 3.99 33.65
N GLN A 5 6.20 5.32 33.54
CA GLN A 5 7.01 5.94 32.51
C GLN A 5 8.43 5.41 32.69
N GLN A 6 8.91 4.61 31.72
CA GLN A 6 10.28 4.14 31.74
C GLN A 6 11.22 5.35 31.71
N PRO A 7 12.27 5.38 32.56
CA PRO A 7 13.24 6.47 32.53
C PRO A 7 13.87 6.55 31.15
N TRP A 8 13.94 7.75 30.59
CA TRP A 8 14.50 8.00 29.27
C TRP A 8 15.92 7.39 29.16
N ASN A 9 16.08 6.45 28.23
CA ASN A 9 17.35 5.76 27.99
C ASN A 9 17.82 6.01 26.54
N PRO A 10 18.75 6.96 26.30
CA PRO A 10 19.27 7.26 24.97
C PRO A 10 20.14 6.13 24.42
N SER A 11 20.60 5.20 25.27
CA SER A 11 21.54 4.13 24.93
C SER A 11 20.92 2.97 24.15
N LEU A 12 19.60 2.98 23.93
CA LEU A 12 18.93 1.99 23.09
C LEU A 12 19.41 2.16 21.64
N ILE A 13 20.18 1.18 21.15
CA ILE A 13 20.84 1.25 19.84
C ILE A 13 19.78 1.04 18.75
N TYR A 14 19.43 2.12 18.05
CA TYR A 14 18.68 2.02 16.80
C TYR A 14 19.60 1.45 15.72
N ARG A 15 19.10 0.48 14.94
CA ARG A 15 19.80 -0.08 13.79
C ARG A 15 18.91 0.10 12.56
N ALA A 16 19.27 1.04 11.71
CA ALA A 16 18.66 1.19 10.38
C ALA A 16 18.97 -0.06 9.56
N ASN A 17 17.97 -0.57 8.83
CA ASN A 17 18.18 -1.65 7.88
C ASN A 17 18.60 -1.08 6.52
N ARG A 18 19.73 -0.36 6.47
CA ARG A 18 20.32 0.21 5.24
C ARG A 18 21.84 -0.04 5.21
N PRO A 19 22.47 -0.13 4.02
CA PRO A 19 23.92 -0.14 3.90
C PRO A 19 24.54 1.12 4.51
N GLU A 20 25.68 1.00 5.20
CA GLU A 20 26.33 2.13 5.88
C GLU A 20 26.65 3.32 4.96
N GLN A 21 26.88 3.05 3.67
CA GLN A 21 27.20 4.09 2.69
C GLN A 21 25.98 4.86 2.16
N GLN A 22 24.74 4.43 2.46
CA GLN A 22 23.53 5.08 1.95
C GLN A 22 23.18 6.31 2.79
N ARG A 23 23.07 7.47 2.13
CA ARG A 23 22.62 8.72 2.76
C ARG A 23 21.18 8.59 3.25
N LYS A 24 20.91 9.08 4.45
CA LYS A 24 19.56 9.08 5.03
C LYS A 24 18.61 9.95 4.20
N SER A 25 17.38 9.49 4.00
CA SER A 25 16.30 10.36 3.52
C SER A 25 15.84 11.32 4.63
N ILE A 26 15.14 12.41 4.29
CA ILE A 26 14.56 13.34 5.27
C ILE A 26 13.59 12.60 6.22
N LEU A 27 12.83 11.66 5.67
CA LEU A 27 11.86 10.87 6.43
C LEU A 27 12.55 9.90 7.40
N GLU A 28 13.67 9.30 6.99
CA GLU A 28 14.51 8.47 7.87
C GLU A 28 15.15 9.31 8.97
N GLU A 29 15.67 10.49 8.66
CA GLU A 29 16.25 11.40 9.66
C GLU A 29 15.20 11.85 10.69
N TYR A 30 14.01 12.25 10.23
CA TYR A 30 12.90 12.60 11.10
C TYR A 30 12.44 11.40 11.95
N GLY A 31 12.35 10.21 11.34
CA GLY A 31 11.99 8.97 12.03
C GLY A 31 12.98 8.61 13.13
N GLU A 32 14.28 8.67 12.83
CA GLU A 32 15.36 8.33 13.75
C GLU A 32 15.51 9.31 14.92
N THR A 33 15.23 10.60 14.70
CA THR A 33 15.42 11.65 15.70
C THR A 33 14.18 11.90 16.53
N ASN A 34 13.03 12.07 15.88
CA ASN A 34 11.79 12.53 16.51
C ASN A 34 10.88 11.35 16.85
N ILE A 35 10.51 10.53 15.87
CA ILE A 35 9.54 9.44 16.05
C ILE A 35 10.09 8.41 17.03
N LEU A 36 11.36 8.00 16.87
CA LEU A 36 12.00 7.04 17.76
C LEU A 36 12.01 7.51 19.22
N THR A 37 12.35 8.78 19.45
CA THR A 37 12.38 9.37 20.79
C THR A 37 10.98 9.41 21.40
N PHE A 38 9.97 9.81 20.61
CA PHE A 38 8.58 9.82 21.03
C PHE A 38 8.09 8.41 21.42
N LEU A 39 8.32 7.41 20.56
CA LEU A 39 7.90 6.03 20.80
C LEU A 39 8.54 5.46 22.07
N ARG A 40 9.85 5.65 22.26
CA ARG A 40 10.55 5.14 23.45
C ARG A 40 10.02 5.74 24.75
N PHE A 41 9.64 7.01 24.74
CA PHE A 41 9.24 7.71 25.94
C PHE A 41 7.75 7.52 26.28
N HIS A 42 6.87 7.61 25.27
CA HIS A 42 5.42 7.59 25.46
C HIS A 42 4.75 6.26 25.08
N MET A 43 5.41 5.42 24.30
CA MET A 43 4.89 4.12 23.84
C MET A 43 5.96 3.01 24.00
N PRO A 44 6.55 2.84 25.20
CA PRO A 44 7.63 1.88 25.38
C PRO A 44 7.15 0.45 25.11
N ASP A 45 8.00 -0.34 24.44
CA ASP A 45 7.76 -1.77 24.27
C ASP A 45 8.02 -2.48 25.62
N PRO A 46 7.24 -3.51 25.97
CA PRO A 46 7.50 -4.31 27.16
C PRO A 46 8.90 -4.95 27.19
N HIS A 47 9.51 -5.16 26.03
CA HIS A 47 10.85 -5.74 25.90
C HIS A 47 11.92 -4.65 25.90
N PRO A 48 12.82 -4.63 26.92
CA PRO A 48 13.97 -3.75 26.90
C PRO A 48 14.82 -3.99 25.66
N GLY A 49 15.25 -2.93 24.98
CA GLY A 49 16.05 -3.08 23.76
C GLY A 49 15.26 -3.18 22.46
N HIS A 50 13.92 -3.09 22.49
CA HIS A 50 13.12 -3.18 21.27
C HIS A 50 13.58 -2.17 20.21
N ASN A 51 13.84 -2.68 19.01
CA ASN A 51 14.24 -1.85 17.87
C ASN A 51 12.99 -1.38 17.13
N PHE A 52 12.60 -0.13 17.36
CA PHE A 52 11.50 0.52 16.63
C PHE A 52 11.86 0.88 15.17
N GLY A 53 13.12 0.73 14.77
CA GLY A 53 13.56 1.14 13.44
C GLY A 53 12.84 0.46 12.27
N PRO A 54 12.69 -0.88 12.27
CA PRO A 54 11.90 -1.58 11.27
C PRO A 54 10.45 -1.08 11.18
N MET A 55 9.82 -0.72 12.31
CA MET A 55 8.46 -0.18 12.33
C MET A 55 8.40 1.20 11.67
N ILE A 56 9.34 2.08 11.99
CA ILE A 56 9.46 3.42 11.39
C ILE A 56 9.69 3.32 9.88
N GLN A 57 10.60 2.42 9.45
CA GLN A 57 10.86 2.18 8.03
C GLN A 57 9.63 1.62 7.30
N ALA A 58 8.92 0.67 7.92
CA ALA A 58 7.70 0.12 7.34
C ALA A 58 6.63 1.21 7.17
N ALA A 59 6.44 2.06 8.18
CA ALA A 59 5.51 3.19 8.10
C ALA A 59 5.90 4.18 6.99
N ALA A 60 7.19 4.52 6.88
CA ALA A 60 7.71 5.38 5.82
C ALA A 60 7.42 4.80 4.43
N ASN A 61 7.75 3.52 4.22
CA ASN A 61 7.49 2.84 2.95
C ASN A 61 5.99 2.78 2.62
N THR A 62 5.13 2.58 3.62
CA THR A 62 3.67 2.60 3.43
C THR A 62 3.17 3.99 3.03
N CYS A 63 3.70 5.06 3.61
CA CYS A 63 3.37 6.43 3.21
C CYS A 63 3.74 6.71 1.75
N GLU A 64 4.93 6.30 1.32
CA GLU A 64 5.35 6.45 -0.08
C GLU A 64 4.45 5.67 -1.05
N LYS A 65 4.08 4.43 -0.70
CA LYS A 65 3.11 3.65 -1.48
C LYS A 65 1.78 4.38 -1.58
N ILE A 66 1.22 4.86 -0.48
CA ILE A 66 -0.04 5.62 -0.48
C ILE A 66 0.06 6.82 -1.42
N ALA A 67 1.12 7.63 -1.30
CA ALA A 67 1.32 8.80 -2.14
C ALA A 67 1.40 8.43 -3.64
N MET A 68 2.05 7.31 -3.98
CA MET A 68 2.10 6.80 -5.35
C MET A 68 0.70 6.50 -5.91
N PHE A 69 -0.16 5.80 -5.17
CA PHE A 69 -1.52 5.50 -5.61
C PHE A 69 -2.42 6.73 -5.64
N GLU A 70 -2.20 7.68 -4.75
CA GLU A 70 -2.93 8.95 -4.77
C GLU A 70 -2.54 9.83 -5.95
N ASN A 71 -1.38 9.64 -6.56
CA ASN A 71 -0.97 10.43 -7.73
C ASN A 71 -1.21 9.67 -9.04
N ASN A 72 -1.74 8.44 -8.99
CA ASN A 72 -1.98 7.62 -10.16
C ASN A 72 -3.27 6.80 -9.99
N GLU A 73 -4.38 7.35 -10.49
CA GLU A 73 -5.73 6.77 -10.43
C GLU A 73 -5.77 5.33 -10.99
N ALA A 74 -5.12 5.10 -12.14
CA ALA A 74 -5.16 3.82 -12.83
C ALA A 74 -4.40 2.69 -12.12
N LEU A 75 -3.47 3.03 -11.21
CA LEU A 75 -2.60 2.05 -10.60
C LEU A 75 -3.36 1.08 -9.67
N LEU A 76 -4.39 1.58 -8.98
CA LEU A 76 -5.19 0.74 -8.09
C LEU A 76 -5.98 -0.34 -8.86
N SER A 77 -6.37 -0.06 -10.11
CA SER A 77 -6.97 -1.05 -10.98
C SER A 77 -6.03 -2.24 -11.24
N GLN A 78 -4.71 -2.00 -11.35
CA GLN A 78 -3.75 -3.09 -11.56
C GLN A 78 -3.59 -3.96 -10.31
N VAL A 79 -3.66 -3.35 -9.12
CA VAL A 79 -3.64 -4.10 -7.86
C VAL A 79 -4.87 -4.98 -7.74
N VAL A 80 -6.07 -4.44 -8.01
CA VAL A 80 -7.32 -5.22 -8.00
C VAL A 80 -7.24 -6.38 -8.99
N PHE A 81 -6.78 -6.13 -10.22
CA PHE A 81 -6.60 -7.18 -11.21
C PHE A 81 -5.61 -8.26 -10.73
N GLY A 82 -4.48 -7.85 -10.16
CA GLY A 82 -3.47 -8.75 -9.60
C GLY A 82 -3.95 -9.60 -8.42
N ILE A 83 -4.87 -9.07 -7.60
CA ILE A 83 -5.51 -9.84 -6.51
C ILE A 83 -6.36 -10.96 -7.07
N VAL A 84 -7.14 -10.69 -8.12
CA VAL A 84 -8.04 -11.70 -8.71
C VAL A 84 -7.30 -12.68 -9.62
N HIS A 85 -6.23 -12.25 -10.28
CA HIS A 85 -5.37 -13.11 -11.10
C HIS A 85 -3.92 -13.08 -10.60
N PRO A 86 -3.58 -13.75 -9.48
CA PRO A 86 -2.25 -13.69 -8.87
C PRO A 86 -1.10 -14.06 -9.81
N THR A 87 -1.34 -14.98 -10.74
CA THR A 87 -0.35 -15.41 -11.74
C THR A 87 -0.03 -14.33 -12.77
N LEU A 88 -0.93 -13.38 -12.99
CA LEU A 88 -0.79 -12.26 -13.92
C LEU A 88 -0.42 -10.95 -13.19
N CYS A 89 -0.26 -10.99 -11.87
CA CYS A 89 0.11 -9.82 -11.09
C CYS A 89 1.54 -9.36 -11.41
N HIS A 90 1.67 -8.09 -11.77
CA HIS A 90 2.96 -7.45 -12.02
C HIS A 90 3.86 -7.57 -10.78
N PRO A 91 5.14 -8.02 -10.91
CA PRO A 91 6.01 -8.27 -9.76
C PRO A 91 6.13 -7.10 -8.79
N GLY A 92 6.20 -5.87 -9.30
CA GLY A 92 6.28 -4.65 -8.49
C GLY A 92 5.01 -4.25 -7.74
N LEU A 93 3.91 -5.00 -7.88
CA LEU A 93 2.66 -4.77 -7.16
C LEU A 93 2.29 -5.94 -6.22
N ARG A 94 3.06 -7.04 -6.21
CA ARG A 94 2.70 -8.26 -5.48
C ARG A 94 2.70 -8.07 -3.97
N ASP A 95 3.63 -7.28 -3.45
CA ASP A 95 3.71 -6.94 -2.04
C ASP A 95 2.51 -6.10 -1.60
N ILE A 96 2.04 -5.18 -2.44
CA ILE A 96 0.83 -4.40 -2.18
C ILE A 96 -0.41 -5.29 -2.29
N ALA A 97 -0.53 -6.09 -3.34
CA ALA A 97 -1.68 -6.97 -3.57
C ALA A 97 -1.88 -8.03 -2.48
N SER A 98 -0.81 -8.42 -1.78
CA SER A 98 -0.86 -9.37 -0.67
C SER A 98 -1.15 -8.72 0.69
N ASP A 99 -1.05 -7.39 0.79
CA ASP A 99 -1.31 -6.63 2.02
C ASP A 99 -2.78 -6.18 2.07
N ARG A 100 -3.61 -6.94 2.81
CA ARG A 100 -5.05 -6.68 2.93
C ARG A 100 -5.36 -5.33 3.55
N GLU A 101 -4.58 -4.92 4.55
CA GLU A 101 -4.82 -3.66 5.27
C GLU A 101 -4.49 -2.48 4.35
N LEU A 102 -3.35 -2.53 3.67
CA LEU A 102 -2.96 -1.51 2.70
C LEU A 102 -3.95 -1.43 1.55
N VAL A 103 -4.34 -2.55 0.94
CA VAL A 103 -5.32 -2.56 -0.16
C VAL A 103 -6.64 -1.93 0.28
N THR A 104 -7.15 -2.29 1.46
CA THR A 104 -8.39 -1.71 1.99
C THR A 104 -8.27 -0.20 2.19
N LEU A 105 -7.15 0.25 2.76
CA LEU A 105 -6.86 1.67 2.93
C LEU A 105 -6.80 2.40 1.57
N LEU A 106 -6.14 1.83 0.57
CA LEU A 106 -6.02 2.39 -0.77
C LEU A 106 -7.39 2.51 -1.46
N LEU A 107 -8.26 1.51 -1.34
CA LEU A 107 -9.63 1.54 -1.88
C LEU A 107 -10.45 2.68 -1.25
N ILE A 108 -10.40 2.85 0.07
CA ILE A 108 -11.10 3.92 0.78
C ILE A 108 -10.56 5.30 0.36
N ARG A 109 -9.23 5.44 0.25
CA ARG A 109 -8.62 6.72 -0.19
C ARG A 109 -8.95 7.04 -1.64
N HIS A 110 -8.96 6.03 -2.51
CA HIS A 110 -9.37 6.18 -3.90
C HIS A 110 -10.84 6.57 -4.01
N PHE A 111 -11.73 6.00 -3.18
CA PHE A 111 -13.11 6.48 -3.06
C PHE A 111 -13.18 7.96 -2.72
N LYS A 112 -12.44 8.40 -1.69
CA LYS A 112 -12.43 9.81 -1.26
C LYS A 112 -11.88 10.77 -2.31
N LYS A 113 -10.91 10.35 -3.13
CA LYS A 113 -10.22 11.21 -4.09
C LYS A 113 -10.82 11.19 -5.50
N TYR A 114 -11.17 10.00 -5.99
CA TYR A 114 -11.56 9.76 -7.38
C TYR A 114 -13.01 9.27 -7.51
N GLY A 115 -13.69 9.06 -6.39
CA GLY A 115 -15.03 8.50 -6.42
C GLY A 115 -14.99 7.03 -6.85
N GLY A 116 -14.02 6.25 -6.34
CA GLY A 116 -14.07 4.79 -6.07
C GLY A 116 -14.26 3.87 -7.27
N LEU A 117 -13.80 2.62 -7.15
CA LEU A 117 -13.90 1.64 -8.24
C LEU A 117 -15.08 0.69 -8.02
N LEU A 118 -15.69 0.24 -9.12
CA LEU A 118 -16.47 -0.99 -9.09
C LEU A 118 -15.52 -2.19 -9.04
N LEU A 119 -15.73 -3.04 -8.06
CA LEU A 119 -14.84 -4.14 -7.74
C LEU A 119 -15.46 -5.48 -8.10
N PRO A 120 -14.67 -6.47 -8.54
CA PRO A 120 -15.10 -7.86 -8.58
C PRO A 120 -15.54 -8.36 -7.18
N PRO A 121 -16.49 -9.31 -7.09
CA PRO A 121 -17.09 -10.09 -8.18
C PRO A 121 -18.41 -9.50 -8.73
N LEU A 122 -18.65 -8.18 -8.59
CA LEU A 122 -19.86 -7.54 -9.13
C LEU A 122 -20.08 -7.88 -10.62
N ALA A 123 -21.33 -8.16 -10.99
CA ALA A 123 -21.68 -8.70 -12.30
C ALA A 123 -21.28 -7.76 -13.45
N GLU A 124 -21.41 -6.45 -13.20
CA GLU A 124 -21.07 -5.34 -14.07
C GLU A 124 -19.59 -5.35 -14.47
N VAL A 125 -18.73 -5.88 -13.58
CA VAL A 125 -17.27 -5.86 -13.72
C VAL A 125 -16.71 -7.20 -14.17
N ARG A 126 -17.37 -8.30 -13.81
CA ARG A 126 -16.91 -9.66 -14.12
C ARG A 126 -16.66 -9.86 -15.62
N SER A 127 -17.59 -9.40 -16.45
CA SER A 127 -17.45 -9.57 -17.91
C SER A 127 -16.31 -8.75 -18.53
N LEU A 128 -16.00 -7.58 -17.96
CA LEU A 128 -14.85 -6.76 -18.36
C LEU A 128 -13.54 -7.46 -17.97
N GLN A 129 -13.52 -8.00 -16.76
CA GLN A 129 -12.37 -8.72 -16.23
C GLN A 129 -12.04 -9.97 -17.04
N ASP A 130 -13.02 -10.82 -17.34
CA ASP A 130 -12.80 -12.06 -18.09
C ASP A 130 -12.25 -11.78 -19.50
N LYS A 131 -12.78 -10.74 -20.16
CA LYS A 131 -12.28 -10.28 -21.47
C LYS A 131 -10.85 -9.75 -21.37
N HIS A 132 -10.55 -8.99 -20.32
CA HIS A 132 -9.23 -8.43 -20.10
C HIS A 132 -8.19 -9.53 -19.85
N GLU A 133 -8.51 -10.54 -19.02
CA GLU A 133 -7.65 -11.69 -18.77
C GLU A 133 -7.25 -12.40 -20.08
N GLN A 134 -8.23 -12.63 -20.96
CA GLN A 134 -7.97 -13.27 -22.27
C GLN A 134 -7.00 -12.43 -23.12
N GLY A 135 -7.18 -11.11 -23.14
CA GLY A 135 -6.28 -10.18 -23.83
C GLY A 135 -4.86 -10.22 -23.26
N VAL A 136 -4.72 -10.12 -21.92
CA VAL A 136 -3.43 -10.18 -21.24
C VAL A 136 -2.70 -11.48 -21.57
N ARG A 137 -3.38 -12.62 -21.51
CA ARG A 137 -2.78 -13.92 -21.83
C ARG A 137 -2.32 -14.01 -23.29
N ALA A 138 -3.11 -13.48 -24.22
CA ALA A 138 -2.76 -13.46 -25.64
C ALA A 138 -1.54 -12.55 -25.90
N ASP A 139 -1.49 -11.37 -25.29
CA ASP A 139 -0.36 -10.45 -25.41
C ASP A 139 0.92 -11.06 -24.83
N LEU A 140 0.84 -11.65 -23.64
CA LEU A 140 1.99 -12.33 -23.02
C LEU A 140 2.49 -13.51 -23.86
N ALA A 141 1.58 -14.32 -24.43
CA ALA A 141 1.94 -15.41 -25.33
C ALA A 141 2.60 -14.92 -26.63
N ALA A 142 2.26 -13.72 -27.07
CA ALA A 142 2.86 -13.05 -28.22
C ALA A 142 4.13 -12.23 -27.89
N GLY A 143 4.60 -12.25 -26.63
CA GLY A 143 5.74 -11.46 -26.18
C GLY A 143 5.50 -9.94 -26.15
N LYS A 144 4.24 -9.52 -26.10
CA LYS A 144 3.84 -8.11 -26.06
C LYS A 144 3.60 -7.63 -24.63
N GLN A 145 3.66 -6.32 -24.45
CA GLN A 145 3.23 -5.68 -23.21
C GLN A 145 1.69 -5.59 -23.21
N PRO A 146 1.01 -6.16 -22.21
CA PRO A 146 -0.44 -6.12 -22.15
C PRO A 146 -0.95 -4.72 -21.83
N VAL A 147 -2.14 -4.40 -22.34
CA VAL A 147 -2.88 -3.19 -21.94
C VAL A 147 -3.25 -3.30 -20.46
N ALA A 148 -3.21 -2.18 -19.73
CA ALA A 148 -3.56 -2.12 -18.32
C ALA A 148 -5.09 -2.25 -18.11
N MET A 149 -5.51 -2.95 -17.05
CA MET A 149 -6.92 -3.06 -16.67
C MET A 149 -7.46 -1.71 -16.19
N VAL A 150 -8.67 -1.32 -16.56
CA VAL A 150 -9.31 -0.12 -15.99
C VAL A 150 -10.68 -0.52 -15.47
N TYR A 151 -10.86 -0.45 -14.16
CA TYR A 151 -12.16 -0.64 -13.54
C TYR A 151 -12.96 0.67 -13.62
N PRO A 152 -14.28 0.61 -13.91
CA PRO A 152 -15.10 1.81 -13.96
C PRO A 152 -15.31 2.39 -12.56
N ASN A 153 -15.54 3.71 -12.48
CA ASN A 153 -15.87 4.37 -11.22
C ASN A 153 -17.28 4.00 -10.74
N TRP A 154 -17.51 3.90 -9.43
CA TRP A 154 -18.79 3.43 -8.87
C TRP A 154 -19.99 4.30 -9.24
N TYR A 155 -19.81 5.61 -9.31
CA TYR A 155 -20.89 6.56 -9.61
C TYR A 155 -21.35 6.50 -11.07
N VAL A 156 -20.62 5.83 -11.97
CA VAL A 156 -21.01 5.69 -13.39
C VAL A 156 -22.33 4.90 -13.53
N PHE A 157 -22.68 4.07 -12.55
CA PHE A 157 -23.88 3.22 -12.58
C PHE A 157 -25.05 3.78 -11.75
N GLU A 158 -24.85 4.84 -10.96
CA GLU A 158 -25.96 5.49 -10.25
C GLU A 158 -26.88 6.30 -11.17
N ILE A 159 -26.43 6.65 -12.39
CA ILE A 159 -27.23 7.43 -13.35
C ILE A 159 -28.26 6.54 -14.09
N THR A 160 -28.21 5.22 -13.98
CA THR A 160 -29.10 4.30 -14.72
C THR A 160 -30.35 3.84 -13.96
N TRP A 161 -30.51 4.20 -12.69
CA TRP A 161 -31.66 3.78 -11.86
C TRP A 161 -32.62 4.92 -11.47
N ALA A 162 -32.47 6.10 -12.08
CA ALA A 162 -33.45 7.17 -11.98
C ALA A 162 -34.32 7.21 -13.25
N VAL A 163 -35.30 6.32 -13.32
CA VAL A 163 -36.47 6.41 -14.22
C VAL A 163 -37.72 6.52 -13.36
#